data_AF-A0A3N5IRS8-F1
#
_entry.id   AF-A0A3N5IRS8-F1
#
_cell.length_a   1.000
_cell.length_b   1.000
_cell.length_c   1.000
_cell.angle_alpha   90.00
_cell.angle_beta   90.00
_cell.angle_gamma   90.00
#
_symmetry.space_group_name_H-M   'P 1'
#
loop_
_entity.id
_entity.type
_entity.pdbx_description
1 polymer ?
#
loop_
_entity_poly.entity_id
_entity_poly.type
_entity_poly.pdbx_seq_one_letter_code
_entity_poly.pdbx_strand_id
1 'polypeptide(L)'
;MQENTALKEKMTSAPRSPGVYIMLDAPGKVIYVGKASDLKSRIGSYFTGKDTRPMAPFLMARVNDIEFITTATEKEALILENNLIKKHRPRYNVILRDDKTYYHLSLDPAERYPRLQLVRKRLNNTALYFGPYPSGLAAKETLRFVQQVFPLRTCRNRDFQLRPRPCLEYQIGRCLAPCKGLIDEAAYRKLAESVVSFLQGRRRELISDLKNQMEEAAQDLNYEEAARLRDRIGALELALEKQNVDWGGAQDQDVLGIHADQDTNQLCILFVRGGKLLGSKSFTPLKTKADKGEIISSALQQYYDGSNLPEEIILPCHLPDENVIAEWLADKKQKKVLITVPRRGAKKALLDMACANARELLTSDQKKEEQKTASLQVLQDKLSLSQLPRRIECYDISNISGKNAVGSMVVFQDSEPDKFSYRRFHIKAMDEPDDCGMMREVLTRRFTGSDPLPDLVIVDGGKGQLNVALSVLSELKIKLDVIGL
;
A
#
# COMPACT_ATOMS: atom_id res chain seq x y z
N MET A 1 36.33 18.54 -21.67
CA MET A 1 36.69 17.46 -22.62
C MET A 1 37.34 16.24 -21.93
N GLN A 2 37.86 16.34 -20.70
CA GLN A 2 38.43 15.21 -19.94
C GLN A 2 37.39 14.31 -19.24
N GLU A 3 36.24 14.85 -18.80
CA GLU A 3 35.19 14.06 -18.10
C GLU A 3 34.58 12.93 -18.95
N ASN A 4 34.46 13.14 -20.26
CA ASN A 4 33.87 12.15 -21.17
C ASN A 4 34.81 10.97 -21.47
N THR A 5 36.10 11.06 -21.12
CA THR A 5 37.10 10.00 -21.35
C THR A 5 37.09 8.98 -20.20
N ALA A 6 37.02 9.44 -18.95
CA ALA A 6 37.02 8.57 -17.76
C ALA A 6 35.77 7.70 -17.65
N LEU A 7 34.58 8.25 -17.98
CA LEU A 7 33.35 7.47 -18.05
C LEU A 7 33.42 6.39 -19.13
N LYS A 8 33.99 6.71 -20.31
CA LYS A 8 34.18 5.74 -21.40
C LYS A 8 35.14 4.62 -21.00
N GLU A 9 36.22 4.93 -20.30
CA GLU A 9 37.17 3.94 -19.79
C GLU A 9 36.50 2.99 -18.79
N LYS A 10 35.77 3.52 -17.80
CA LYS A 10 35.00 2.70 -16.85
C LYS A 10 33.92 1.85 -17.52
N MET A 11 33.24 2.39 -18.53
CA MET A 11 32.26 1.63 -19.31
C MET A 11 32.92 0.48 -20.11
N THR A 12 34.15 0.67 -20.57
CA THR A 12 34.91 -0.35 -21.32
C THR A 12 35.50 -1.42 -20.39
N SER A 13 35.81 -1.06 -19.15
CA SER A 13 36.29 -1.96 -18.09
C SER A 13 35.19 -2.81 -17.44
N ALA A 14 33.94 -2.70 -17.90
CA ALA A 14 32.85 -3.52 -17.40
C ALA A 14 33.18 -5.02 -17.53
N PRO A 15 32.98 -5.82 -16.47
CA PRO A 15 33.31 -7.24 -16.48
C PRO A 15 32.35 -8.05 -17.37
N ARG A 16 32.83 -9.19 -17.90
CA ARG A 16 31.99 -10.18 -18.60
C ARG A 16 31.44 -11.20 -17.62
N SER A 17 30.57 -10.73 -16.74
CA SER A 17 29.92 -11.58 -15.74
C SER A 17 28.52 -11.04 -15.43
N PRO A 18 27.65 -11.87 -14.84
CA PRO A 18 26.41 -11.41 -14.24
C PRO A 18 26.69 -10.40 -13.13
N GLY A 19 25.76 -9.46 -12.94
CA GLY A 19 25.85 -8.52 -11.84
C GLY A 19 24.94 -7.32 -11.98
N VAL A 20 25.19 -6.34 -11.13
CA VAL A 20 24.46 -5.07 -11.05
C VAL A 20 25.40 -3.92 -11.41
N TYR A 21 24.93 -2.99 -12.23
CA TYR A 21 25.57 -1.71 -12.49
C TYR A 21 24.78 -0.58 -11.84
N ILE A 22 25.50 0.37 -11.27
CA ILE A 22 24.95 1.52 -10.55
C ILE A 22 25.43 2.77 -11.28
N MET A 23 24.51 3.60 -11.75
CA MET A 23 24.82 4.85 -12.42
C MET A 23 24.64 6.02 -11.47
N LEU A 24 25.63 6.91 -11.42
CA LEU A 24 25.69 8.08 -10.55
C LEU A 24 25.69 9.37 -11.36
N ASP A 25 25.11 10.44 -10.82
CA ASP A 25 25.22 11.80 -11.38
C ASP A 25 26.53 12.49 -10.95
N ALA A 26 26.75 13.72 -11.45
CA ALA A 26 27.94 14.52 -11.11
C ALA A 26 28.17 14.70 -9.59
N PRO A 27 27.13 14.97 -8.76
CA PRO A 27 27.27 14.98 -7.30
C PRO A 27 27.46 13.59 -6.64
N GLY A 28 27.52 12.50 -7.39
CA GLY A 28 27.70 11.15 -6.84
C GLY A 28 26.41 10.53 -6.28
N LYS A 29 25.23 11.05 -6.65
CA LYS A 29 23.94 10.46 -6.27
C LYS A 29 23.58 9.33 -7.21
N VAL A 30 23.13 8.21 -6.66
CA VAL A 30 22.63 7.07 -7.44
C VAL A 30 21.35 7.46 -8.18
N ILE A 31 21.40 7.47 -9.51
CA ILE A 31 20.27 7.86 -10.36
C ILE A 31 19.60 6.67 -11.05
N TYR A 32 20.33 5.57 -11.27
CA TYR A 32 19.79 4.33 -11.81
C TYR A 32 20.58 3.11 -11.32
N VAL A 33 19.90 2.00 -11.12
CA VAL A 33 20.46 0.69 -10.81
C VAL A 33 19.89 -0.30 -11.82
N GLY A 34 20.73 -1.11 -12.45
CA GLY A 34 20.25 -2.15 -13.35
C GLY A 34 21.05 -3.43 -13.22
N LYS A 35 20.43 -4.57 -13.54
CA LYS A 35 21.11 -5.87 -13.64
C LYS A 35 21.43 -6.26 -15.08
N ALA A 36 22.39 -7.17 -15.25
CA ALA A 36 22.72 -7.81 -16.52
C ALA A 36 23.25 -9.23 -16.31
N SER A 37 23.03 -10.09 -17.30
CA SER A 37 23.73 -11.39 -17.43
C SER A 37 25.18 -11.23 -17.88
N ASP A 38 25.45 -10.20 -18.69
CA ASP A 38 26.79 -9.77 -19.07
C ASP A 38 26.86 -8.24 -18.97
N LEU A 39 27.55 -7.75 -17.93
CA LEU A 39 27.68 -6.32 -17.64
C LEU A 39 28.33 -5.56 -18.81
N LYS A 40 29.38 -6.13 -19.44
CA LYS A 40 30.09 -5.49 -20.57
C LYS A 40 29.19 -5.24 -21.77
N SER A 41 28.43 -6.24 -22.17
CA SER A 41 27.51 -6.20 -23.31
C SER A 41 26.36 -5.24 -23.02
N ARG A 42 25.84 -5.27 -21.79
CA ARG A 42 24.76 -4.37 -21.37
C ARG A 42 25.20 -2.92 -21.39
N ILE A 43 26.35 -2.59 -20.81
CA ILE A 43 26.89 -1.24 -20.83
C ILE A 43 27.21 -0.77 -22.25
N GLY A 44 27.76 -1.66 -23.08
CA GLY A 44 28.01 -1.36 -24.50
C GLY A 44 26.73 -1.04 -25.31
N SER A 45 25.57 -1.58 -24.93
CA SER A 45 24.29 -1.28 -25.59
C SER A 45 23.86 0.19 -25.45
N TYR A 46 24.20 0.84 -24.33
CA TYR A 46 23.97 2.28 -24.13
C TYR A 46 24.87 3.13 -25.03
N PHE A 47 26.11 2.71 -25.26
CA PHE A 47 27.09 3.43 -26.08
C PHE A 47 26.73 3.43 -27.57
N THR A 48 26.25 2.29 -28.03
CA THR A 48 25.87 2.09 -29.44
C THR A 48 24.49 2.66 -29.77
N GLY A 49 23.77 3.21 -28.77
CA GLY A 49 22.39 3.69 -28.94
C GLY A 49 21.39 2.57 -29.27
N LYS A 50 21.78 1.31 -29.10
CA LYS A 50 20.95 0.14 -29.39
C LYS A 50 19.93 -0.17 -28.30
N ASP A 51 20.02 0.50 -27.15
CA ASP A 51 19.00 0.39 -26.11
C ASP A 51 17.71 1.07 -26.58
N THR A 52 16.66 0.26 -26.76
CA THR A 52 15.37 0.70 -27.29
C THR A 52 14.48 1.37 -26.25
N ARG A 53 14.91 1.45 -24.99
CA ARG A 53 14.09 2.01 -23.93
C ARG A 53 14.00 3.53 -24.05
N PRO A 54 12.79 4.12 -23.99
CA PRO A 54 12.61 5.57 -24.16
C PRO A 54 13.37 6.44 -23.15
N MET A 55 13.71 5.88 -21.98
CA MET A 55 14.43 6.57 -20.92
C MET A 55 15.96 6.61 -21.14
N ALA A 56 16.53 5.70 -21.94
CA ALA A 56 17.97 5.53 -22.06
C ALA A 56 18.73 6.81 -22.47
N PRO A 57 18.25 7.63 -23.44
CA PRO A 57 18.93 8.88 -23.81
C PRO A 57 18.96 9.90 -22.66
N PHE A 58 17.84 10.03 -21.93
CA PHE A 58 17.73 10.97 -20.81
C PHE A 58 18.55 10.54 -19.59
N LEU A 59 18.68 9.23 -19.38
CA LEU A 59 19.55 8.67 -18.36
C LEU A 59 21.00 8.99 -18.69
N MET A 60 21.47 8.59 -19.88
CA MET A 60 22.86 8.76 -20.31
C MET A 60 23.31 10.23 -20.32
N ALA A 61 22.41 11.18 -20.57
CA ALA A 61 22.71 12.60 -20.49
C ALA A 61 23.07 13.11 -19.08
N ARG A 62 22.77 12.33 -18.03
CA ARG A 62 23.03 12.70 -16.63
C ARG A 62 24.01 11.78 -15.90
N VAL A 63 24.44 10.69 -16.52
CA VAL A 63 25.41 9.77 -15.92
C VAL A 63 26.78 10.44 -15.95
N ASN A 64 27.44 10.50 -14.80
CA ASN A 64 28.82 10.94 -14.67
C ASN A 64 29.74 9.78 -14.28
N ASP A 65 29.23 8.80 -13.51
CA ASP A 65 30.01 7.64 -13.07
C ASP A 65 29.18 6.34 -13.07
N ILE A 66 29.86 5.21 -13.17
CA ILE A 66 29.27 3.86 -13.15
C ILE A 66 30.10 2.93 -12.26
N GLU A 67 29.42 2.24 -11.35
CA GLU A 67 29.98 1.20 -10.50
C GLU A 67 29.41 -0.18 -10.88
N PHE A 68 30.19 -1.23 -10.63
CA PHE A 68 29.82 -2.62 -10.93
C PHE A 68 29.93 -3.49 -9.69
N ILE A 69 28.93 -4.34 -9.47
CA ILE A 69 28.94 -5.40 -8.47
C ILE A 69 28.65 -6.72 -9.18
N THR A 70 29.65 -7.58 -9.29
CA THR A 70 29.52 -8.90 -9.93
C THR A 70 28.82 -9.89 -9.00
N THR A 71 27.99 -10.76 -9.57
CA THR A 71 27.33 -11.86 -8.84
C THR A 71 27.65 -13.20 -9.49
N ALA A 72 27.44 -14.30 -8.76
CA ALA A 72 27.70 -15.63 -9.32
C ALA A 72 26.62 -16.04 -10.32
N THR A 73 25.38 -15.57 -10.11
CA THR A 73 24.23 -15.88 -10.97
C THR A 73 23.42 -14.65 -11.35
N GLU A 74 22.62 -14.75 -12.42
CA GLU A 74 21.65 -13.72 -12.82
C GLU A 74 20.56 -13.52 -11.75
N LYS A 75 20.19 -14.59 -11.04
CA LYS A 75 19.23 -14.56 -9.93
C LYS A 75 19.77 -13.74 -8.75
N GLU A 76 21.03 -13.90 -8.40
CA GLU A 76 21.66 -13.05 -7.38
C GLU A 76 21.71 -11.59 -7.81
N ALA A 77 22.00 -11.32 -9.09
CA ALA A 77 21.93 -9.96 -9.65
C ALA A 77 20.52 -9.36 -9.53
N LEU A 78 19.47 -10.15 -9.80
CA LEU A 78 18.06 -9.77 -9.63
C LEU A 78 17.75 -9.35 -8.19
N ILE A 79 18.14 -10.18 -7.22
CA ILE A 79 17.89 -9.91 -5.79
C ILE A 79 18.68 -8.66 -5.35
N LEU A 80 19.94 -8.56 -5.74
CA LEU A 80 20.81 -7.43 -5.38
C LEU A 80 20.30 -6.12 -5.98
N GLU A 81 19.87 -6.11 -7.25
CA GLU A 81 19.24 -4.97 -7.90
C GLU A 81 18.04 -4.48 -7.08
N ASN A 82 17.13 -5.40 -6.73
CA ASN A 82 15.94 -5.05 -5.96
C ASN A 82 16.29 -4.40 -4.61
N ASN A 83 17.28 -4.95 -3.91
CA ASN A 83 17.77 -4.42 -2.63
C ASN A 83 18.39 -3.01 -2.78
N LEU A 84 19.16 -2.79 -3.84
CA LEU A 84 19.79 -1.49 -4.11
C LEU A 84 18.75 -0.44 -4.53
N ILE A 85 17.74 -0.81 -5.33
CA ILE A 85 16.62 0.07 -5.68
C ILE A 85 15.86 0.47 -4.40
N LYS A 86 15.59 -0.47 -3.49
CA LYS A 86 14.95 -0.18 -2.21
C LYS A 86 15.77 0.75 -1.32
N LYS A 87 17.10 0.54 -1.28
CA LYS A 87 18.04 1.32 -0.47
C LYS A 87 18.20 2.74 -1.00
N HIS A 88 18.43 2.91 -2.30
CA HIS A 88 18.80 4.19 -2.90
C HIS A 88 17.62 4.96 -3.50
N ARG A 89 16.51 4.27 -3.80
CA ARG A 89 15.33 4.81 -4.50
C ARG A 89 15.70 5.73 -5.68
N PRO A 90 16.46 5.20 -6.67
CA PRO A 90 17.01 6.01 -7.74
C PRO A 90 15.91 6.59 -8.62
N ARG A 91 16.11 7.82 -9.10
CA ARG A 91 15.09 8.60 -9.83
C ARG A 91 14.55 7.89 -11.07
N TYR A 92 15.41 7.16 -11.78
CA TYR A 92 15.08 6.56 -13.07
C TYR A 92 14.63 5.09 -12.95
N ASN A 93 14.69 4.48 -11.77
CA ASN A 93 14.13 3.16 -11.56
C ASN A 93 12.62 3.22 -11.33
N VAL A 94 11.93 2.17 -11.77
CA VAL A 94 10.53 1.97 -11.40
C VAL A 94 10.46 1.67 -9.90
N ILE A 95 9.81 2.54 -9.14
CA ILE A 95 9.64 2.38 -7.69
C ILE A 95 8.16 2.25 -7.41
N LEU A 96 7.73 1.06 -6.97
CA LEU A 96 6.37 0.88 -6.49
C LEU A 96 6.25 1.53 -5.12
N ARG A 97 5.44 2.60 -5.05
CA ARG A 97 5.00 3.15 -3.77
C ARG A 97 3.76 2.36 -3.34
N ASP A 98 3.91 1.58 -2.28
CA ASP A 98 2.78 0.90 -1.65
C ASP A 98 2.24 1.76 -0.51
N ASP A 99 1.16 2.49 -0.79
CA ASP A 99 0.49 3.30 0.22
C ASP A 99 -0.58 2.48 0.99
N LYS A 100 -0.77 1.20 0.66
CA LYS A 100 -1.84 0.35 1.23
C LYS A 100 -1.34 -1.06 1.54
N THR A 101 -0.67 -1.24 2.68
CA THR A 101 -0.50 -2.57 3.30
C THR A 101 -1.86 -3.25 3.44
N TYR A 102 -2.02 -4.42 2.83
CA TYR A 102 -3.29 -5.16 2.84
C TYR A 102 -3.70 -5.59 4.22
N TYR A 103 -5.01 -5.66 4.39
CA TYR A 103 -5.57 -6.33 5.53
C TYR A 103 -5.53 -7.84 5.33
N HIS A 104 -5.13 -8.52 6.38
CA HIS A 104 -5.23 -9.96 6.54
C HIS A 104 -6.10 -10.22 7.77
N LEU A 105 -6.79 -11.34 7.77
CA LEU A 105 -7.32 -11.91 8.99
C LEU A 105 -6.26 -12.87 9.53
N SER A 106 -5.83 -12.67 10.76
CA SER A 106 -4.89 -13.58 11.43
C SER A 106 -5.59 -14.37 12.51
N LEU A 107 -5.26 -15.66 12.62
CA LEU A 107 -5.68 -16.55 13.70
C LEU A 107 -4.44 -17.28 14.20
N ASP A 108 -4.15 -17.17 15.49
CA ASP A 108 -2.98 -17.84 16.08
C ASP A 108 -3.39 -19.16 16.74
N PRO A 109 -3.06 -20.32 16.14
CA PRO A 109 -3.44 -21.62 16.69
C PRO A 109 -2.71 -21.98 17.99
N ALA A 110 -1.62 -21.28 18.34
CA ALA A 110 -0.91 -21.48 19.59
C ALA A 110 -1.67 -20.88 20.80
N GLU A 111 -2.63 -19.97 20.57
CA GLU A 111 -3.49 -19.48 21.65
C GLU A 111 -4.44 -20.58 22.11
N ARG A 112 -4.63 -20.71 23.44
CA ARG A 112 -5.58 -21.66 24.04
C ARG A 112 -7.01 -21.52 23.51
N TYR A 113 -7.44 -20.26 23.33
CA TYR A 113 -8.72 -19.90 22.72
C TYR A 113 -8.44 -18.92 21.58
N PRO A 114 -8.13 -19.38 20.36
CA PRO A 114 -7.78 -18.47 19.26
C PRO A 114 -8.92 -17.51 18.88
N ARG A 115 -8.54 -16.37 18.30
CA ARG A 115 -9.48 -15.37 17.75
C ARG A 115 -9.00 -14.83 16.41
N LEU A 116 -9.94 -14.40 15.57
CA LEU A 116 -9.61 -13.69 14.34
C LEU A 116 -9.28 -12.22 14.63
N GLN A 117 -8.18 -11.75 14.07
CA GLN A 117 -7.73 -10.37 14.18
C GLN A 117 -7.49 -9.76 12.80
N LEU A 118 -7.81 -8.49 12.67
CA LEU A 118 -7.54 -7.74 11.46
C LEU A 118 -6.15 -7.10 11.56
N VAL A 119 -5.23 -7.48 10.68
CA VAL A 119 -3.82 -7.05 10.72
C VAL A 119 -3.34 -6.56 9.36
N ARG A 120 -2.43 -5.58 9.34
CA ARG A 120 -1.81 -5.05 8.11
C ARG A 120 -0.42 -5.61 7.84
N LYS A 121 0.26 -6.10 8.86
CA LYS A 121 1.60 -6.69 8.80
C LYS A 121 1.56 -8.08 9.43
N ARG A 122 2.33 -9.00 8.86
CA ARG A 122 2.60 -10.31 9.47
C ARG A 122 3.64 -10.09 10.56
N LEU A 123 3.18 -10.06 11.80
CA LEU A 123 4.03 -9.81 12.96
C LEU A 123 4.47 -11.12 13.64
N ASN A 124 3.71 -12.19 13.47
CA ASN A 124 3.95 -13.47 14.14
C ASN A 124 3.99 -14.60 13.12
N ASN A 125 5.13 -15.29 12.99
CA ASN A 125 5.30 -16.39 12.04
C ASN A 125 4.49 -17.65 12.41
N THR A 126 4.04 -17.81 13.66
CA THR A 126 3.22 -18.97 14.07
C THR A 126 1.75 -18.80 13.74
N ALA A 127 1.30 -17.56 13.49
CA ALA A 127 -0.10 -17.28 13.20
C ALA A 127 -0.45 -17.61 11.74
N LEU A 128 -1.66 -18.12 11.55
CA LEU A 128 -2.25 -18.31 10.22
C LEU A 128 -2.77 -16.97 9.72
N TYR A 129 -2.48 -16.63 8.46
CA TYR A 129 -2.93 -15.41 7.81
C TYR A 129 -3.81 -15.72 6.60
N PHE A 130 -5.01 -15.15 6.57
CA PHE A 130 -6.01 -15.27 5.53
C PHE A 130 -6.21 -13.93 4.81
N GLY A 131 -6.35 -13.97 3.49
CA GLY A 131 -6.30 -12.80 2.62
C GLY A 131 -5.29 -13.00 1.48
N PRO A 132 -4.84 -11.93 0.81
CA PRO A 132 -5.00 -10.52 1.15
C PRO A 132 -6.39 -9.96 0.81
N TYR A 133 -6.93 -9.10 1.68
CA TYR A 133 -8.17 -8.37 1.40
C TYR A 133 -7.86 -7.00 0.77
N PRO A 134 -8.58 -6.61 -0.31
CA PRO A 134 -8.29 -5.41 -1.10
C PRO A 134 -8.49 -4.11 -0.32
N SER A 135 -9.34 -4.13 0.71
CA SER A 135 -9.60 -2.99 1.58
C SER A 135 -9.91 -3.44 3.00
N GLY A 136 -9.81 -2.51 3.95
CA GLY A 136 -10.20 -2.76 5.34
C GLY A 136 -11.71 -2.97 5.49
N LEU A 137 -12.50 -2.43 4.56
CA LEU A 137 -13.94 -2.66 4.50
C LEU A 137 -14.22 -4.12 4.13
N ALA A 138 -13.63 -4.61 3.03
CA ALA A 138 -13.79 -5.99 2.57
C ALA A 138 -13.33 -7.00 3.63
N ALA A 139 -12.20 -6.74 4.29
CA ALA A 139 -11.71 -7.57 5.38
C ALA A 139 -12.66 -7.58 6.59
N LYS A 140 -13.24 -6.43 6.94
CA LYS A 140 -14.23 -6.32 8.03
C LYS A 140 -15.55 -7.01 7.69
N GLU A 141 -16.00 -6.95 6.45
CA GLU A 141 -17.19 -7.66 5.99
C GLU A 141 -17.00 -9.17 6.08
N THR A 142 -15.87 -9.67 5.60
CA THR A 142 -15.55 -11.11 5.74
C THR A 142 -15.41 -11.51 7.20
N LEU A 143 -14.76 -10.70 8.03
CA LEU A 143 -14.65 -10.96 9.46
C LEU A 143 -16.03 -11.02 10.14
N ARG A 144 -16.92 -10.07 9.85
CA ARG A 144 -18.29 -10.04 10.38
C ARG A 144 -19.06 -11.28 9.97
N PHE A 145 -18.96 -11.68 8.70
CA PHE A 145 -19.60 -12.88 8.19
C PHE A 145 -19.11 -14.13 8.93
N VAL A 146 -17.79 -14.31 9.04
CA VAL A 146 -17.20 -15.45 9.74
C VAL A 146 -17.61 -15.47 11.22
N GLN A 147 -17.68 -14.31 11.88
CA GLN A 147 -18.14 -14.21 13.27
C GLN A 147 -19.64 -14.49 13.45
N GLN A 148 -20.46 -14.35 12.40
CA GLN A 148 -21.87 -14.75 12.44
C GLN A 148 -22.02 -16.27 12.34
N VAL A 149 -21.21 -16.91 11.48
CA VAL A 149 -21.27 -18.35 11.27
C VAL A 149 -20.59 -19.11 12.41
N PHE A 150 -19.43 -18.65 12.87
CA PHE A 150 -18.61 -19.32 13.85
C PHE A 150 -18.48 -18.48 15.13
N PRO A 151 -19.00 -18.95 16.28
CA PRO A 151 -19.04 -18.19 17.54
C PRO A 151 -17.68 -18.19 18.27
N LEU A 152 -16.61 -17.81 17.57
CA LEU A 152 -15.32 -17.54 18.18
C LEU A 152 -15.37 -16.26 19.03
N ARG A 153 -14.53 -16.20 20.06
CA ARG A 153 -14.39 -14.97 20.86
C ARG A 153 -13.87 -13.82 20.01
N THR A 154 -14.42 -12.64 20.23
CA THR A 154 -13.98 -11.39 19.59
C THR A 154 -13.24 -10.47 20.56
N CYS A 155 -13.37 -10.71 21.87
CA CYS A 155 -12.78 -9.91 22.93
C CYS A 155 -11.25 -9.92 22.90
N ARG A 156 -10.62 -8.88 23.46
CA ARG A 156 -9.15 -8.83 23.64
C ARG A 156 -8.73 -9.72 24.80
N ASN A 157 -7.47 -10.16 24.80
CA ASN A 157 -6.93 -11.04 25.85
C ASN A 157 -7.11 -10.45 27.25
N ARG A 158 -6.93 -9.13 27.41
CA ARG A 158 -7.20 -8.42 28.67
C ARG A 158 -8.67 -8.55 29.11
N ASP A 159 -9.61 -8.30 28.20
CA ASP A 159 -11.05 -8.41 28.51
C ASP A 159 -11.46 -9.86 28.77
N PHE A 160 -10.83 -10.81 28.08
CA PHE A 160 -11.07 -12.24 28.26
C PHE A 160 -10.72 -12.70 29.69
N GLN A 161 -9.59 -12.24 30.23
CA GLN A 161 -9.11 -12.60 31.57
C GLN A 161 -9.91 -11.91 32.69
N LEU A 162 -10.27 -10.64 32.51
CA LEU A 162 -10.84 -9.80 33.57
C LEU A 162 -12.37 -9.83 33.64
N ARG A 163 -13.07 -10.46 32.68
CA ARG A 163 -14.53 -10.42 32.63
C ARG A 163 -15.16 -11.14 33.82
N PRO A 164 -16.09 -10.52 34.56
CA PRO A 164 -16.79 -11.19 35.68
C PRO A 164 -17.91 -12.13 35.19
N ARG A 165 -18.64 -11.75 34.14
CA ARG A 165 -19.80 -12.48 33.57
C ARG A 165 -19.73 -12.63 32.05
N PRO A 166 -20.47 -13.57 31.44
CA PRO A 166 -20.59 -13.68 29.98
C PRO A 166 -21.02 -12.36 29.34
N CYS A 167 -20.51 -12.11 28.15
CA CYS A 167 -20.70 -10.86 27.44
C CYS A 167 -21.98 -10.84 26.60
N LEU A 168 -22.31 -9.68 26.03
CA LEU A 168 -23.40 -9.55 25.06
C LEU A 168 -23.22 -10.51 23.88
N GLU A 169 -21.99 -10.70 23.37
CA GLU A 169 -21.73 -11.64 22.27
C GLU A 169 -22.16 -13.08 22.62
N TYR A 170 -22.05 -13.49 23.88
CA TYR A 170 -22.58 -14.78 24.32
C TYR A 170 -24.10 -14.78 24.35
N GLN A 171 -24.71 -13.73 24.90
CA GLN A 171 -26.17 -13.62 25.00
C GLN A 171 -26.87 -13.62 23.64
N ILE A 172 -26.20 -13.11 22.60
CA ILE A 172 -26.70 -13.11 21.21
C ILE A 172 -26.15 -14.28 20.38
N GLY A 173 -25.50 -15.27 20.99
CA GLY A 173 -25.05 -16.50 20.33
C GLY A 173 -23.81 -16.39 19.43
N ARG A 174 -23.08 -15.27 19.46
CA ARG A 174 -21.86 -15.03 18.67
C ARG A 174 -20.55 -15.42 19.38
N CYS A 175 -20.63 -15.88 20.62
CA CYS A 175 -19.50 -16.39 21.37
C CYS A 175 -19.98 -17.49 22.32
N LEU A 176 -19.20 -18.56 22.50
CA LEU A 176 -19.54 -19.64 23.45
C LEU A 176 -18.96 -19.41 24.86
N ALA A 177 -18.60 -18.16 25.18
CA ALA A 177 -18.06 -17.72 26.47
C ALA A 177 -16.96 -18.64 27.08
N PRO A 178 -15.88 -18.93 26.33
CA PRO A 178 -14.73 -19.68 26.87
C PRO A 178 -14.08 -18.98 28.09
N CYS A 179 -14.25 -17.67 28.24
CA CYS A 179 -13.78 -16.92 29.42
C CYS A 179 -14.44 -17.35 30.74
N LYS A 180 -15.54 -18.11 30.67
CA LYS A 180 -16.26 -18.65 31.83
C LYS A 180 -16.33 -20.18 31.82
N GLY A 181 -15.56 -20.84 30.96
CA GLY A 181 -15.53 -22.29 30.88
C GLY A 181 -16.85 -22.92 30.40
N LEU A 182 -17.73 -22.16 29.75
CA LEU A 182 -19.00 -22.66 29.20
C LEU A 182 -18.81 -23.51 27.93
N ILE A 183 -17.58 -23.57 27.42
CA ILE A 183 -17.14 -24.50 26.38
C ILE A 183 -15.76 -25.02 26.78
N ASP A 184 -15.53 -26.31 26.58
CA ASP A 184 -14.22 -26.91 26.78
C ASP A 184 -13.22 -26.48 25.68
N GLU A 185 -11.93 -26.63 25.97
CA GLU A 185 -10.87 -26.23 25.05
C GLU A 185 -10.84 -27.05 23.75
N ALA A 186 -11.15 -28.35 23.82
CA ALA A 186 -11.08 -29.24 22.67
C ALA A 186 -12.21 -28.94 21.66
N ALA A 187 -13.43 -28.73 22.16
CA ALA A 187 -14.58 -28.29 21.38
C ALA A 187 -14.34 -26.91 20.75
N TYR A 188 -13.76 -25.97 21.51
CA TYR A 188 -13.41 -24.66 20.96
C TYR A 188 -12.32 -24.75 19.89
N ARG A 189 -11.32 -25.63 20.05
CA ARG A 189 -10.26 -25.86 19.05
C ARG A 189 -10.84 -26.43 17.75
N LYS A 190 -11.76 -27.40 17.82
CA LYS A 190 -12.50 -27.88 16.63
C LYS A 190 -13.22 -26.74 15.90
N LEU A 191 -13.85 -25.83 16.64
CA LEU A 191 -14.52 -24.68 16.07
C LEU A 191 -13.55 -23.71 15.35
N ALA A 192 -12.36 -23.53 15.92
CA ALA A 192 -11.30 -22.76 15.28
C ALA A 192 -10.76 -23.44 14.01
N GLU A 193 -10.62 -24.77 14.02
CA GLU A 193 -10.25 -25.55 12.83
C GLU A 193 -11.30 -25.44 11.72
N SER A 194 -12.60 -25.46 12.05
CA SER A 194 -13.66 -25.20 11.08
C SER A 194 -13.55 -23.83 10.43
N VAL A 195 -13.18 -22.79 11.20
CA VAL A 195 -12.91 -21.44 10.68
C VAL A 195 -11.71 -21.43 9.72
N VAL A 196 -10.63 -22.12 10.09
CA VAL A 196 -9.44 -22.25 9.24
C VAL A 196 -9.80 -22.95 7.93
N SER A 197 -10.50 -24.07 7.98
CA SER A 197 -10.97 -24.82 6.80
C SER A 197 -11.86 -23.98 5.90
N PHE A 198 -12.78 -23.19 6.48
CA PHE A 198 -13.63 -22.26 5.73
C PHE A 198 -12.80 -21.20 5.00
N LEU A 199 -11.87 -20.55 5.70
CA LEU A 199 -11.01 -19.49 5.14
C LEU A 199 -9.98 -20.02 4.14
N GLN A 200 -9.61 -21.30 4.21
CA GLN A 200 -8.77 -22.00 3.22
C GLN A 200 -9.55 -22.48 1.99
N GLY A 201 -10.87 -22.30 1.95
CA GLY A 201 -11.69 -22.62 0.78
C GLY A 201 -12.28 -24.03 0.77
N ARG A 202 -12.11 -24.84 1.83
CA ARG A 202 -12.73 -26.17 1.98
C ARG A 202 -14.21 -26.07 2.41
N ARG A 203 -14.99 -25.36 1.59
CA ARG A 203 -16.36 -24.93 1.93
C ARG A 203 -17.40 -26.04 1.76
N ARG A 204 -17.20 -26.96 0.79
CA ARG A 204 -18.11 -28.09 0.54
C ARG A 204 -18.04 -29.14 1.65
N GLU A 205 -16.83 -29.48 2.09
CA GLU A 205 -16.59 -30.40 3.19
C GLU A 205 -17.25 -29.88 4.48
N LEU A 206 -17.03 -28.60 4.80
CA LEU A 206 -17.65 -27.98 5.98
C LEU A 206 -19.18 -28.00 5.94
N ILE A 207 -19.80 -27.67 4.80
CA ILE A 207 -21.27 -27.70 4.68
C ILE A 207 -21.78 -29.13 4.86
N SER A 208 -21.08 -30.13 4.31
CA SER A 208 -21.43 -31.53 4.50
C SER A 208 -21.35 -31.93 5.97
N ASP A 209 -20.28 -31.55 6.67
CA ASP A 209 -20.09 -31.87 8.08
C ASP A 209 -21.17 -31.22 8.96
N LEU A 210 -21.51 -29.95 8.68
CA LEU A 210 -22.58 -29.24 9.39
C LEU A 210 -23.96 -29.85 9.13
N LYS A 211 -24.22 -30.35 7.92
CA LYS A 211 -25.47 -31.07 7.59
C LYS A 211 -25.58 -32.37 8.37
N ASN A 212 -24.49 -33.14 8.44
CA ASN A 212 -24.43 -34.37 9.23
C ASN A 212 -24.67 -34.10 10.72
N GLN A 213 -24.02 -33.07 11.30
CA GLN A 213 -24.24 -32.66 12.70
C GLN A 213 -25.67 -32.20 12.96
N MET A 214 -26.28 -31.51 11.99
CA MET A 214 -27.67 -31.07 12.09
C MET A 214 -28.65 -32.25 12.10
N GLU A 215 -28.41 -33.25 11.23
CA GLU A 215 -29.19 -34.48 11.18
C GLU A 215 -29.04 -35.30 12.46
N GLU A 216 -27.82 -35.45 12.97
CA GLU A 216 -27.54 -36.13 14.25
C GLU A 216 -28.25 -35.43 15.41
N ALA A 217 -28.14 -34.09 15.51
CA ALA A 217 -28.86 -33.31 16.53
C ALA A 217 -30.39 -33.45 16.42
N ALA A 218 -30.92 -33.56 15.20
CA ALA A 218 -32.35 -33.79 14.99
C ALA A 218 -32.78 -35.21 15.39
N GLN A 219 -31.94 -36.22 15.13
CA GLN A 219 -32.16 -37.61 15.57
C GLN A 219 -32.15 -37.73 17.09
N ASP A 220 -31.26 -36.98 17.76
CA ASP A 220 -31.15 -36.89 19.22
C ASP A 220 -32.25 -36.02 19.87
N LEU A 221 -33.24 -35.56 19.10
CA LEU A 221 -34.33 -34.67 19.54
C LEU A 221 -33.84 -33.30 20.07
N ASN A 222 -32.61 -32.90 19.76
CA ASN A 222 -32.01 -31.60 20.11
C ASN A 222 -32.38 -30.53 19.06
N TYR A 223 -33.67 -30.22 18.95
CA TYR A 223 -34.20 -29.35 17.91
C TYR A 223 -33.63 -27.92 17.93
N GLU A 224 -33.26 -27.38 19.09
CA GLU A 224 -32.65 -26.05 19.19
C GLU A 224 -31.28 -26.01 18.50
N GLU A 225 -30.45 -27.05 18.69
CA GLU A 225 -29.13 -27.12 18.06
C GLU A 225 -29.24 -27.42 16.57
N ALA A 226 -30.16 -28.31 16.18
CA ALA A 226 -30.47 -28.56 14.77
C ALA A 226 -30.92 -27.26 14.06
N ALA A 227 -31.78 -26.45 14.68
CA ALA A 227 -32.19 -25.16 14.13
C ALA A 227 -31.01 -24.19 13.98
N ARG A 228 -30.11 -24.10 14.97
CA ARG A 228 -28.90 -23.26 14.88
C ARG A 228 -27.96 -23.71 13.76
N LEU A 229 -27.75 -25.02 13.60
CA LEU A 229 -26.91 -25.57 12.54
C LEU A 229 -27.53 -25.31 11.16
N ARG A 230 -28.85 -25.47 11.01
CA ARG A 230 -29.59 -25.13 9.79
C ARG A 230 -29.41 -23.67 9.40
N ASP A 231 -29.58 -22.76 10.36
CA ASP A 231 -29.47 -21.32 10.09
C ASP A 231 -28.02 -20.93 9.72
N ARG A 232 -27.01 -21.60 10.32
CA ARG A 232 -25.60 -21.46 9.92
C ARG A 232 -25.35 -21.95 8.50
N ILE A 233 -25.91 -23.10 8.11
CA ILE A 233 -25.81 -23.64 6.75
C ILE A 233 -26.42 -22.64 5.76
N GLY A 234 -27.61 -22.11 6.06
CA GLY A 234 -28.26 -21.11 5.21
C GLY A 234 -27.44 -19.84 5.03
N ALA A 235 -26.83 -19.32 6.11
CA ALA A 235 -25.92 -18.18 6.03
C ALA A 235 -24.68 -18.46 5.17
N LEU A 236 -24.13 -19.69 5.26
CA LEU A 236 -23.01 -20.15 4.43
C LEU A 236 -23.38 -20.25 2.95
N GLU A 237 -24.53 -20.86 2.62
CA GLU A 237 -25.01 -21.02 1.25
C GLU A 237 -25.32 -19.67 0.58
N LEU A 238 -25.94 -18.73 1.30
CA LEU A 238 -26.29 -17.41 0.78
C LEU A 238 -25.05 -16.51 0.51
N ALA A 239 -23.99 -16.68 1.30
CA ALA A 239 -22.70 -16.03 1.04
C ALA A 239 -21.95 -16.64 -0.15
N LEU A 240 -22.19 -17.92 -0.46
CA LEU A 240 -21.59 -18.61 -1.60
C LEU A 240 -22.24 -18.22 -2.93
N GLU A 241 -23.55 -17.99 -2.95
CA GLU A 241 -24.31 -17.63 -4.17
C GLU A 241 -23.94 -16.25 -4.73
N LYS A 242 -23.61 -15.27 -3.86
CA LYS A 242 -23.27 -13.89 -4.29
C LYS A 242 -21.91 -13.72 -4.98
N GLN A 243 -21.13 -14.79 -5.17
CA GLN A 243 -19.74 -14.71 -5.67
C GLN A 243 -19.43 -15.57 -6.91
N ASN A 244 -20.44 -16.09 -7.60
CA ASN A 244 -20.22 -16.97 -8.75
C ASN A 244 -20.11 -16.19 -10.07
N VAL A 245 -18.90 -15.71 -10.36
CA VAL A 245 -18.42 -15.69 -11.76
C VAL A 245 -17.35 -16.77 -11.83
N ASP A 246 -17.74 -17.95 -12.31
CA ASP A 246 -16.88 -19.13 -12.34
C ASP A 246 -15.93 -19.02 -13.54
N TRP A 247 -14.74 -18.47 -13.30
CA TRP A 247 -13.70 -18.35 -14.31
C TRP A 247 -12.87 -19.63 -14.26
N GLY A 248 -13.30 -20.62 -15.05
CA GLY A 248 -12.82 -22.00 -15.08
C GLY A 248 -11.39 -22.25 -14.60
N GLY A 249 -11.29 -23.14 -13.60
CA GLY A 249 -10.06 -23.74 -13.06
C GLY A 249 -9.95 -23.59 -11.55
N ALA A 250 -9.68 -24.67 -10.82
CA ALA A 250 -9.50 -24.65 -9.36
C ALA A 250 -8.14 -24.05 -8.90
N GLN A 251 -7.39 -23.44 -9.82
CA GLN A 251 -6.04 -22.95 -9.56
C GLN A 251 -6.02 -21.55 -8.97
N ASP A 252 -5.00 -21.29 -8.15
CA ASP A 252 -4.71 -19.98 -7.61
C ASP A 252 -3.89 -19.17 -8.61
N GLN A 253 -4.44 -18.06 -9.08
CA GLN A 253 -3.86 -17.22 -10.13
C GLN A 253 -3.83 -15.76 -9.68
N ASP A 254 -2.75 -15.05 -9.99
CA ASP A 254 -2.74 -13.59 -9.92
C ASP A 254 -2.68 -13.02 -11.34
N VAL A 255 -3.49 -12.00 -11.62
CA VAL A 255 -3.62 -11.43 -12.96
C VAL A 255 -3.20 -9.98 -12.94
N LEU A 256 -2.05 -9.67 -13.54
CA LEU A 256 -1.51 -8.32 -13.56
C LEU A 256 -1.99 -7.60 -14.82
N GLY A 257 -2.75 -6.54 -14.63
CA GLY A 257 -3.15 -5.59 -15.66
C GLY A 257 -2.35 -4.30 -15.56
N ILE A 258 -2.07 -3.70 -16.72
CA ILE A 258 -1.45 -2.38 -16.83
C ILE A 258 -2.25 -1.53 -17.81
N HIS A 259 -2.45 -0.26 -17.46
CA HIS A 259 -2.94 0.75 -18.37
C HIS A 259 -1.96 1.92 -18.40
N ALA A 260 -1.69 2.45 -19.58
CA ALA A 260 -0.78 3.57 -19.77
C ALA A 260 -1.55 4.70 -20.45
N ASP A 261 -1.46 5.90 -19.86
CA ASP A 261 -1.92 7.15 -20.44
C ASP A 261 -0.77 8.15 -20.40
N GLN A 262 -0.27 8.55 -21.57
CA GLN A 262 0.96 9.31 -21.75
C GLN A 262 2.16 8.67 -21.01
N ASP A 263 2.80 9.39 -20.10
CA ASP A 263 3.92 8.92 -19.26
C ASP A 263 3.44 8.33 -17.92
N THR A 264 2.13 8.19 -17.70
CA THR A 264 1.55 7.68 -16.45
C THR A 264 1.03 6.26 -16.63
N ASN A 265 1.57 5.34 -15.83
CA ASN A 265 1.23 3.92 -15.88
C ASN A 265 0.52 3.51 -14.60
N GLN A 266 -0.68 2.94 -14.74
CA GLN A 266 -1.46 2.38 -13.65
C GLN A 266 -1.40 0.86 -13.69
N LEU A 267 -1.06 0.26 -12.55
CA LEU A 267 -1.01 -1.19 -12.38
C LEU A 267 -2.18 -1.67 -11.52
N CYS A 268 -2.72 -2.84 -11.87
CA CYS A 268 -3.71 -3.54 -11.08
C CYS A 268 -3.38 -5.04 -11.04
N ILE A 269 -3.44 -5.68 -9.87
CA ILE A 269 -3.35 -7.15 -9.77
C ILE A 269 -4.68 -7.68 -9.27
N LEU A 270 -5.30 -8.60 -10.00
CA LEU A 270 -6.48 -9.34 -9.55
C LEU A 270 -6.05 -10.65 -8.89
N PHE A 271 -6.70 -11.00 -7.77
CA PHE A 271 -6.44 -12.24 -7.03
C PHE A 271 -7.54 -13.24 -7.32
N VAL A 272 -7.20 -14.34 -8.00
CA VAL A 272 -8.11 -15.46 -8.27
C VAL A 272 -7.67 -16.64 -7.42
N ARG A 273 -8.56 -17.20 -6.61
CA ARG A 273 -8.28 -18.39 -5.78
C ARG A 273 -9.39 -19.41 -5.95
N GLY A 274 -9.03 -20.65 -6.27
CA GLY A 274 -10.00 -21.70 -6.59
C GLY A 274 -11.05 -21.29 -7.63
N GLY A 275 -10.63 -20.57 -8.68
CA GLY A 275 -11.51 -20.08 -9.77
C GLY A 275 -12.34 -18.83 -9.45
N LYS A 276 -12.25 -18.29 -8.23
CA LYS A 276 -13.03 -17.12 -7.80
C LYS A 276 -12.16 -15.88 -7.63
N LEU A 277 -12.66 -14.74 -8.09
CA LEU A 277 -12.02 -13.44 -7.89
C LEU A 277 -12.21 -12.98 -6.43
N LEU A 278 -11.14 -12.98 -5.64
CA LEU A 278 -11.16 -12.53 -4.24
C LEU A 278 -11.02 -11.02 -4.08
N GLY A 279 -10.41 -10.34 -5.05
CA GLY A 279 -10.21 -8.90 -5.00
C GLY A 279 -9.12 -8.40 -5.93
N SER A 280 -8.69 -7.16 -5.70
CA SER A 280 -7.67 -6.50 -6.52
C SER A 280 -6.68 -5.69 -5.68
N LYS A 281 -5.52 -5.41 -6.26
CA LYS A 281 -4.53 -4.45 -5.80
C LYS A 281 -4.37 -3.36 -6.82
N SER A 282 -4.43 -2.12 -6.37
CA SER A 282 -3.95 -0.98 -7.14
C SER A 282 -2.65 -0.45 -6.56
N PHE A 283 -1.76 -0.01 -7.45
CA PHE A 283 -0.55 0.72 -7.09
C PHE A 283 -0.75 2.21 -7.36
N THR A 284 0.02 3.07 -6.71
CA THR A 284 0.03 4.50 -7.04
C THR A 284 0.50 4.68 -8.50
N PRO A 285 -0.10 5.58 -9.29
CA PRO A 285 0.30 5.78 -10.68
C PRO A 285 1.80 6.08 -10.82
N LEU A 286 2.44 5.39 -11.76
CA LEU A 286 3.87 5.51 -12.03
C LEU A 286 4.11 6.47 -13.19
N LYS A 287 4.70 7.63 -12.90
CA LYS A 287 5.16 8.57 -13.93
C LYS A 287 6.54 8.15 -14.43
N THR A 288 6.57 7.33 -15.49
CA THR A 288 7.80 6.80 -16.06
C THR A 288 7.67 6.53 -17.56
N LYS A 289 8.79 6.71 -18.26
CA LYS A 289 8.96 6.38 -19.69
C LYS A 289 9.55 4.98 -19.90
N ALA A 290 9.65 4.18 -18.85
CA ALA A 290 10.12 2.80 -18.95
C ALA A 290 9.17 1.95 -19.81
N ASP A 291 9.72 0.91 -20.45
CA ASP A 291 8.91 -0.04 -21.21
C ASP A 291 7.98 -0.86 -20.29
N LYS A 292 6.83 -1.29 -20.82
CA LYS A 292 5.85 -2.08 -20.05
C LYS A 292 6.47 -3.33 -19.43
N GLY A 293 7.34 -4.04 -20.15
CA GLY A 293 8.01 -5.24 -19.63
C GLY A 293 8.92 -4.93 -18.44
N GLU A 294 9.62 -3.79 -18.44
CA GLU A 294 10.45 -3.34 -17.33
C GLU A 294 9.60 -2.91 -16.12
N ILE A 295 8.49 -2.20 -16.37
CA ILE A 295 7.53 -1.82 -15.33
C ILE A 295 6.97 -3.07 -14.65
N ILE A 296 6.52 -4.06 -15.42
CA ILE A 296 5.93 -5.29 -14.89
C ILE A 296 6.98 -6.13 -14.18
N SER A 297 8.18 -6.29 -14.76
CA SER A 297 9.30 -7.00 -14.13
C SER A 297 9.62 -6.42 -12.76
N SER A 298 9.82 -5.10 -12.70
CA SER A 298 10.09 -4.41 -11.44
C SER A 298 8.93 -4.52 -10.45
N ALA A 299 7.69 -4.45 -10.96
CA ALA A 299 6.50 -4.58 -10.13
C ALA A 299 6.39 -5.96 -9.48
N LEU A 300 6.62 -7.04 -10.24
CA LEU A 300 6.60 -8.41 -9.73
C LEU A 300 7.66 -8.63 -8.65
N GLN A 301 8.89 -8.18 -8.91
CA GLN A 301 9.99 -8.35 -7.96
C GLN A 301 9.71 -7.60 -6.65
N GLN A 302 9.25 -6.35 -6.72
CA GLN A 302 8.95 -5.54 -5.53
C GLN A 302 7.72 -6.09 -4.79
N TYR A 303 6.68 -6.54 -5.50
CA TYR A 303 5.44 -7.03 -4.90
C TYR A 303 5.59 -8.40 -4.24
N TYR A 304 6.22 -9.36 -4.92
CA TYR A 304 6.40 -10.72 -4.41
C TYR A 304 7.62 -10.85 -3.48
N ASP A 305 8.28 -9.74 -3.13
CA ASP A 305 9.35 -9.83 -2.15
C ASP A 305 8.84 -10.21 -0.74
N GLY A 306 7.59 -9.87 -0.41
CA GLY A 306 6.97 -10.19 0.90
C GLY A 306 5.56 -10.78 0.83
N SER A 307 5.10 -11.22 -0.34
CA SER A 307 3.71 -11.64 -0.58
C SER A 307 3.57 -13.15 -0.80
N ASN A 308 2.37 -13.70 -0.59
CA ASN A 308 2.08 -15.10 -0.94
C ASN A 308 2.03 -15.28 -2.46
N LEU A 309 2.68 -16.33 -2.95
CA LEU A 309 2.81 -16.63 -4.37
C LEU A 309 1.67 -17.53 -4.88
N PRO A 310 0.97 -17.17 -5.97
CA PRO A 310 -0.02 -18.03 -6.63
C PRO A 310 0.66 -19.20 -7.38
N GLU A 311 -0.12 -20.13 -7.91
CA GLU A 311 0.39 -21.19 -8.81
C GLU A 311 0.69 -20.65 -10.21
N GLU A 312 -0.08 -19.65 -10.64
CA GLU A 312 0.10 -19.02 -11.92
C GLU A 312 0.03 -17.48 -11.81
N ILE A 313 0.88 -16.80 -12.57
CA ILE A 313 0.85 -15.35 -12.75
C ILE A 313 0.54 -15.06 -14.22
N ILE A 314 -0.58 -14.40 -14.46
CA ILE A 314 -1.04 -14.01 -15.80
C ILE A 314 -0.59 -12.58 -16.07
N LEU A 315 0.14 -12.39 -17.19
CA LEU A 315 0.77 -11.12 -17.57
C LEU A 315 0.27 -10.63 -18.93
N PRO A 316 0.34 -9.30 -19.18
CA PRO A 316 -0.08 -8.70 -20.46
C PRO A 316 0.99 -8.82 -21.55
N CYS A 317 2.25 -9.06 -21.20
CA CYS A 317 3.36 -9.23 -22.13
C CYS A 317 4.46 -10.11 -21.52
N HIS A 318 5.36 -10.59 -22.37
CA HIS A 318 6.57 -11.29 -21.93
C HIS A 318 7.54 -10.33 -21.24
N LEU A 319 8.33 -10.88 -20.33
CA LEU A 319 9.32 -10.11 -19.58
C LEU A 319 10.71 -10.31 -20.18
N PRO A 320 11.59 -9.29 -20.12
CA PRO A 320 12.97 -9.44 -20.59
C PRO A 320 13.75 -10.52 -19.81
N ASP A 321 13.40 -10.74 -18.53
CA ASP A 321 14.09 -11.68 -17.62
C ASP A 321 13.15 -12.77 -17.10
N GLU A 322 12.20 -13.20 -17.93
CA GLU A 322 11.11 -14.10 -17.52
C GLU A 322 11.62 -15.39 -16.85
N ASN A 323 12.70 -15.98 -17.37
CA ASN A 323 13.30 -17.20 -16.82
C ASN A 323 13.87 -16.99 -15.41
N VAL A 324 14.62 -15.89 -15.20
CA VAL A 324 15.23 -15.56 -13.91
C VAL A 324 14.16 -15.24 -12.87
N ILE A 325 13.10 -14.54 -13.28
CA ILE A 325 11.95 -14.24 -12.41
C ILE A 325 11.20 -15.52 -12.07
N ALA A 326 10.94 -16.40 -13.03
CA ALA A 326 10.27 -17.68 -12.78
C ALA A 326 11.06 -18.56 -11.80
N GLU A 327 12.39 -18.64 -11.95
CA GLU A 327 13.27 -19.36 -11.03
C GLU A 327 13.22 -18.75 -9.62
N TRP A 328 13.35 -17.43 -9.51
CA TRP A 328 13.26 -16.71 -8.23
C TRP A 328 11.92 -16.93 -7.52
N LEU A 329 10.80 -16.87 -8.26
CA LEU A 329 9.46 -17.14 -7.72
C LEU A 329 9.32 -18.60 -7.29
N ALA A 330 9.86 -19.54 -8.06
CA ALA A 330 9.82 -20.97 -7.75
C ALA A 330 10.58 -21.29 -6.45
N ASP A 331 11.78 -20.73 -6.26
CA ASP A 331 12.57 -20.87 -5.04
C ASP A 331 11.83 -20.33 -3.81
N LYS A 332 11.21 -19.15 -3.93
CA LYS A 332 10.43 -18.58 -2.84
C LYS A 332 9.21 -19.41 -2.48
N LYS A 333 8.52 -19.98 -3.48
CA LYS A 333 7.35 -20.81 -3.25
C LYS A 333 7.68 -22.25 -2.84
N GLN A 334 8.92 -22.70 -3.06
CA GLN A 334 9.31 -24.11 -3.01
C GLN A 334 8.47 -25.00 -3.93
N LYS A 335 7.88 -24.41 -4.98
CA LYS A 335 7.03 -25.05 -6.00
C LYS A 335 7.11 -24.23 -7.28
N LYS A 336 6.94 -24.87 -8.44
CA LYS A 336 6.91 -24.19 -9.73
C LYS A 336 5.79 -23.14 -9.77
N VAL A 337 6.13 -21.92 -10.19
CA VAL A 337 5.19 -20.85 -10.50
C VAL A 337 5.12 -20.69 -12.00
N LEU A 338 3.93 -20.80 -12.58
CA LEU A 338 3.73 -20.65 -14.03
C LEU A 338 3.56 -19.16 -14.36
N ILE A 339 4.29 -18.65 -15.35
CA ILE A 339 4.07 -17.33 -15.93
C ILE A 339 3.41 -17.51 -17.29
N THR A 340 2.26 -16.86 -17.50
CA THR A 340 1.46 -17.04 -18.73
C THR A 340 1.07 -15.71 -19.34
N VAL A 341 1.21 -15.60 -20.66
CA VAL A 341 0.75 -14.45 -21.46
C VAL A 341 -0.39 -14.90 -22.38
N PRO A 342 -1.66 -14.85 -21.92
CA PRO A 342 -2.78 -15.39 -22.67
C PRO A 342 -3.14 -14.52 -23.86
N ARG A 343 -3.38 -15.15 -25.01
CA ARG A 343 -3.84 -14.47 -26.23
C ARG A 343 -5.35 -14.60 -26.47
N ARG A 344 -6.00 -15.63 -25.93
CA ARG A 344 -7.42 -15.98 -26.14
C ARG A 344 -7.99 -16.74 -24.93
N GLY A 345 -9.31 -16.87 -24.84
CA GLY A 345 -10.01 -17.69 -23.83
C GLY A 345 -10.20 -17.01 -22.47
N ALA A 346 -10.57 -17.80 -21.45
CA ALA A 346 -10.92 -17.29 -20.11
C ALA A 346 -9.79 -16.51 -19.43
N LYS A 347 -8.53 -16.96 -19.56
CA LYS A 347 -7.36 -16.25 -19.02
C LYS A 347 -7.17 -14.86 -19.67
N LYS A 348 -7.50 -14.73 -20.96
CA LYS A 348 -7.47 -13.44 -21.66
C LYS A 348 -8.59 -12.52 -21.16
N ALA A 349 -9.79 -13.04 -20.91
CA ALA A 349 -10.88 -12.26 -20.32
C ALA A 349 -10.52 -11.72 -18.91
N LEU A 350 -9.87 -12.54 -18.07
CA LEU A 350 -9.35 -12.11 -16.78
C LEU A 350 -8.29 -11.00 -16.92
N LEU A 351 -7.37 -11.14 -17.87
CA LEU A 351 -6.36 -10.13 -18.16
C LEU A 351 -6.99 -8.81 -18.62
N ASP A 352 -7.99 -8.87 -19.50
CA ASP A 352 -8.72 -7.70 -19.98
C ASP A 352 -9.48 -7.00 -18.84
N MET A 353 -10.05 -7.77 -17.92
CA MET A 353 -10.64 -7.24 -16.69
C MET A 353 -9.60 -6.52 -15.82
N ALA A 354 -8.42 -7.11 -15.62
CA ALA A 354 -7.35 -6.48 -14.85
C ALA A 354 -6.89 -5.15 -15.49
N CYS A 355 -6.73 -5.12 -16.81
CA CYS A 355 -6.41 -3.91 -17.57
C CYS A 355 -7.53 -2.86 -17.53
N ALA A 356 -8.81 -3.27 -17.55
CA ALA A 356 -9.93 -2.37 -17.39
C ALA A 356 -9.97 -1.73 -15.99
N ASN A 357 -9.70 -2.51 -14.93
CA ASN A 357 -9.56 -1.99 -13.57
C ASN A 357 -8.41 -0.97 -13.48
N ALA A 358 -7.25 -1.27 -14.08
CA ALA A 358 -6.13 -0.34 -14.13
C ALA A 358 -6.50 0.99 -14.81
N ARG A 359 -7.27 0.94 -15.90
CA ARG A 359 -7.77 2.15 -16.57
C ARG A 359 -8.72 2.97 -15.69
N GLU A 360 -9.71 2.34 -15.09
CA GLU A 360 -10.69 3.03 -14.23
C GLU A 360 -10.01 3.68 -13.01
N LEU A 361 -9.02 3.01 -12.42
CA LEU A 361 -8.21 3.56 -11.34
C LEU A 361 -7.48 4.84 -11.77
N LEU A 362 -6.88 4.84 -12.95
CA LEU A 362 -6.16 6.01 -13.47
C LEU A 362 -7.11 7.18 -13.75
N THR A 363 -8.24 6.91 -14.40
CA THR A 363 -9.26 7.93 -14.69
C THR A 363 -9.86 8.50 -13.40
N SER A 364 -10.10 7.68 -12.38
CA SER A 364 -10.59 8.14 -11.08
C SER A 364 -9.57 9.01 -10.36
N ASP A 365 -8.28 8.68 -10.44
CA ASP A 365 -7.19 9.45 -9.84
C ASP A 365 -7.02 10.80 -10.53
N GLN A 366 -7.02 10.82 -11.86
CA GLN A 366 -6.97 12.06 -12.67
C GLN A 366 -8.13 13.00 -12.31
N LYS A 367 -9.37 12.49 -12.24
CA LYS A 367 -10.54 13.29 -11.84
C LYS A 367 -10.41 13.88 -10.44
N LYS A 368 -9.81 13.15 -9.49
CA LYS A 368 -9.57 13.67 -8.14
C LYS A 368 -8.56 14.81 -8.16
N GLU A 369 -7.45 14.66 -8.87
CA GLU A 369 -6.44 15.71 -9.01
C GLU A 369 -7.00 16.95 -9.73
N GLU A 370 -7.82 16.77 -10.77
CA GLU A 370 -8.56 17.86 -11.42
C GLU A 370 -9.48 18.57 -10.43
N GLN A 371 -10.24 17.83 -9.62
CA GLN A 371 -11.14 18.40 -8.62
C GLN A 371 -10.40 19.16 -7.52
N LYS A 372 -9.25 18.66 -7.06
CA LYS A 372 -8.36 19.36 -6.10
C LYS A 372 -7.85 20.66 -6.69
N THR A 373 -7.32 20.61 -7.90
CA THR A 373 -6.81 21.78 -8.62
C THR A 373 -7.92 22.81 -8.85
N ALA A 374 -9.11 22.37 -9.26
CA ALA A 374 -10.27 23.24 -9.43
C ALA A 374 -10.69 23.90 -8.10
N SER A 375 -10.61 23.17 -6.97
CA SER A 375 -10.92 23.74 -5.65
C SER A 375 -9.92 24.84 -5.25
N LEU A 376 -8.63 24.64 -5.54
CA LEU A 376 -7.61 25.68 -5.32
C LEU A 376 -7.80 26.88 -6.27
N GLN A 377 -8.24 26.65 -7.51
CA GLN A 377 -8.56 27.73 -8.46
C GLN A 377 -9.74 28.57 -7.98
N VAL A 378 -10.80 27.93 -7.49
CA VAL A 378 -11.94 28.63 -6.89
C VAL A 378 -11.49 29.48 -5.69
N LEU A 379 -10.59 28.96 -4.85
CA LEU A 379 -10.03 29.71 -3.73
C LEU A 379 -9.21 30.92 -4.21
N GLN A 380 -8.36 30.74 -5.22
CA GLN A 380 -7.59 31.81 -5.86
C GLN A 380 -8.53 32.91 -6.38
N ASP A 381 -9.53 32.55 -7.16
CA ASP A 381 -10.43 33.52 -7.80
C ASP A 381 -11.30 34.26 -6.76
N LYS A 382 -11.83 33.55 -5.76
CA LYS A 382 -12.70 34.14 -4.73
C LYS A 382 -11.96 35.09 -3.80
N LEU A 383 -10.69 34.80 -3.50
CA LEU A 383 -9.86 35.62 -2.63
C LEU A 383 -8.93 36.57 -3.39
N SER A 384 -8.99 36.56 -4.73
CA SER A 384 -8.12 37.35 -5.61
C SER A 384 -6.64 37.16 -5.31
N LEU A 385 -6.23 35.91 -5.05
CA LEU A 385 -4.84 35.57 -4.72
C LEU A 385 -3.93 35.75 -5.94
N SER A 386 -2.70 36.21 -5.69
CA SER A 386 -1.68 36.47 -6.69
C SER A 386 -1.21 35.21 -7.43
N GLN A 387 -1.32 34.04 -6.79
CA GLN A 387 -0.93 32.75 -7.34
C GLN A 387 -1.85 31.63 -6.83
N LEU A 388 -1.80 30.47 -7.50
CA LEU A 388 -2.55 29.29 -7.07
C LEU A 388 -2.00 28.81 -5.71
N PRO A 389 -2.82 28.72 -4.65
CA PRO A 389 -2.35 28.43 -3.30
C PRO A 389 -2.05 26.94 -3.11
N ARG A 390 -0.91 26.44 -3.62
CA ARG A 390 -0.54 25.02 -3.54
C ARG A 390 -0.05 24.65 -2.16
N ARG A 391 0.74 25.53 -1.52
CA ARG A 391 1.19 25.40 -0.14
C ARG A 391 0.46 26.43 0.73
N ILE A 392 -0.39 25.97 1.63
CA ILE A 392 -1.15 26.81 2.56
C ILE A 392 -0.67 26.55 3.97
N GLU A 393 -0.29 27.60 4.69
CA GLU A 393 0.08 27.52 6.10
C GLU A 393 -0.96 28.23 6.96
N CYS A 394 -1.54 27.51 7.92
CA CYS A 394 -2.51 28.06 8.85
C CYS A 394 -1.93 28.14 10.26
N TYR A 395 -2.12 29.27 10.92
CA TYR A 395 -1.58 29.59 12.24
C TYR A 395 -2.70 29.82 13.24
N ASP A 396 -2.62 29.12 14.37
CA ASP A 396 -3.53 29.25 15.51
C ASP A 396 -2.72 29.51 16.79
N ILE A 397 -3.25 30.36 17.68
CA ILE A 397 -2.67 30.67 18.99
C ILE A 397 -3.62 30.16 20.06
N SER A 398 -3.19 29.15 20.80
CA SER A 398 -3.93 28.55 21.90
C SER A 398 -3.28 28.92 23.24
N ASN A 399 -4.07 29.46 24.16
CA ASN A 399 -3.62 29.76 25.52
C ASN A 399 -4.34 28.87 26.56
N ILE A 400 -3.60 27.98 27.22
CA ILE A 400 -4.14 27.13 28.28
C ILE A 400 -3.87 27.80 29.62
N SER A 401 -4.91 28.43 30.19
CA SER A 401 -4.94 28.93 31.57
C SER A 401 -3.72 29.78 31.99
N GLY A 402 -3.21 30.60 31.06
CA GLY A 402 -2.25 31.68 31.36
C GLY A 402 -0.80 31.27 31.66
N LYS A 403 -0.43 29.98 31.56
CA LYS A 403 0.94 29.53 31.90
C LYS A 403 1.73 28.93 30.76
N ASN A 404 1.09 28.52 29.66
CA ASN A 404 1.78 27.95 28.50
C ASN A 404 1.02 28.31 27.21
N ALA A 405 1.39 29.41 26.56
CA ALA A 405 0.90 29.75 25.23
C ALA A 405 1.61 28.89 24.17
N VAL A 406 0.84 28.36 23.23
CA VAL A 406 1.35 27.53 22.14
C VAL A 406 0.80 28.02 20.81
N GLY A 407 1.70 28.32 19.88
CA GLY A 407 1.35 28.54 18.48
C GLY A 407 1.39 27.23 17.70
N SER A 408 0.34 26.96 16.93
CA SER A 408 0.27 25.79 16.06
C SER A 408 0.30 26.21 14.60
N MET A 409 1.16 25.57 13.81
CA MET A 409 1.21 25.73 12.36
C MET A 409 0.83 24.41 11.70
N VAL A 410 -0.26 24.43 10.94
CA VAL A 410 -0.67 23.32 10.08
C VAL A 410 -0.41 23.67 8.62
N VAL A 411 -0.06 22.67 7.84
CA VAL A 411 0.31 22.85 6.44
C VAL A 411 -0.59 21.99 5.55
N PHE A 412 -1.10 22.60 4.50
CA PHE A 412 -1.72 21.90 3.38
C PHE A 412 -0.83 22.02 2.15
N GLN A 413 -0.62 20.90 1.47
CA GLN A 413 0.13 20.82 0.22
C GLN A 413 -0.78 20.19 -0.83
N ASP A 414 -1.02 20.91 -1.93
CA ASP A 414 -1.90 20.51 -3.03
C ASP A 414 -3.26 20.01 -2.53
N SER A 415 -3.90 20.80 -1.66
CA SER A 415 -5.19 20.53 -0.98
C SER A 415 -5.22 19.39 0.05
N GLU A 416 -4.09 18.75 0.36
CA GLU A 416 -4.01 17.68 1.37
C GLU A 416 -3.20 18.09 2.61
N PRO A 417 -3.55 17.61 3.82
CA PRO A 417 -2.79 17.91 5.04
C PRO A 417 -1.38 17.30 5.01
N ASP A 418 -0.34 18.14 5.07
CA ASP A 418 1.05 17.72 5.22
C ASP A 418 1.47 17.70 6.70
N LYS A 419 1.16 16.59 7.38
CA LYS A 419 1.43 16.40 8.81
C LYS A 419 2.92 16.43 9.17
N PHE A 420 3.82 16.11 8.23
CA PHE A 420 5.27 16.15 8.49
C PHE A 420 5.79 17.58 8.61
N SER A 421 5.12 18.52 7.93
CA SER A 421 5.42 19.94 8.00
C SER A 421 4.75 20.66 9.16
N TYR A 422 3.94 19.98 9.99
CA TYR A 422 3.31 20.63 11.14
C TYR A 422 4.36 21.07 12.15
N ARG A 423 4.15 22.24 12.75
CA ARG A 423 5.03 22.78 13.79
C ARG A 423 4.21 23.26 14.98
N ARG A 424 4.83 23.14 16.16
CA ARG A 424 4.34 23.74 17.40
C ARG A 424 5.41 24.67 17.92
N PHE A 425 5.01 25.89 18.26
CA PHE A 425 5.86 26.93 18.78
C PHE A 425 5.53 27.10 20.25
N HIS A 426 6.49 26.77 21.10
CA HIS A 426 6.44 27.20 22.49
C HIS A 426 6.77 28.69 22.53
N ILE A 427 5.79 29.47 22.98
CA ILE A 427 5.86 30.93 23.09
C ILE A 427 6.40 31.27 24.46
N LYS A 428 7.35 32.21 24.54
CA LYS A 428 7.90 32.62 25.84
C LYS A 428 6.85 33.50 26.54
N ALA A 429 6.49 33.13 27.76
CA ALA A 429 5.41 33.77 28.50
C ALA A 429 5.62 35.31 28.59
N MET A 430 4.61 36.06 28.15
CA MET A 430 4.39 37.44 28.59
C MET A 430 3.46 37.40 29.80
N ASP A 431 3.65 38.32 30.76
CA ASP A 431 2.87 38.37 32.01
C ASP A 431 1.36 38.60 31.78
N GLU A 432 0.96 39.03 30.58
CA GLU A 432 -0.43 39.20 30.14
C GLU A 432 -0.73 38.41 28.84
N PRO A 433 -1.95 37.88 28.65
CA PRO A 433 -2.38 37.26 27.39
C PRO A 433 -2.46 38.28 26.24
N ASP A 434 -1.36 38.46 25.50
CA ASP A 434 -1.33 39.24 24.26
C ASP A 434 -1.30 38.32 23.03
N ASP A 435 -2.47 37.89 22.57
CA ASP A 435 -2.60 37.02 21.39
C ASP A 435 -1.96 37.62 20.12
N CYS A 436 -1.93 38.95 20.00
CA CYS A 436 -1.29 39.64 18.87
C CYS A 436 0.24 39.60 18.98
N GLY A 437 0.80 39.85 20.16
CA GLY A 437 2.23 39.71 20.42
C GLY A 437 2.71 38.27 20.27
N MET A 438 1.90 37.31 20.72
CA MET A 438 2.14 35.87 20.56
C MET A 438 2.17 35.46 19.08
N MET A 439 1.18 35.90 18.28
CA MET A 439 1.16 35.68 16.84
C MET A 439 2.38 36.29 16.15
N ARG A 440 2.78 37.51 16.54
CA ARG A 440 4.00 38.16 16.03
C ARG A 440 5.23 37.29 16.28
N GLU A 441 5.43 36.78 17.49
CA GLU A 441 6.59 35.93 17.81
C GLU A 441 6.65 34.70 16.89
N VAL A 442 5.51 34.00 16.74
CA VAL A 442 5.41 32.78 15.93
C VAL A 442 5.73 33.06 14.47
N LEU A 443 5.10 34.07 13.87
CA LEU A 443 5.29 34.41 12.47
C LEU A 443 6.72 34.91 12.21
N THR A 444 7.27 35.78 13.07
CA THR A 444 8.65 36.26 12.93
C THR A 444 9.64 35.10 12.95
N ARG A 445 9.48 34.14 13.88
CA ARG A 445 10.36 32.96 13.96
C ARG A 445 10.25 32.06 12.74
N ARG A 446 9.04 31.89 12.19
CA ARG A 446 8.80 31.03 11.02
C ARG A 446 9.32 31.64 9.72
N PHE A 447 9.17 32.95 9.54
CA PHE A 447 9.59 33.63 8.31
C PHE A 447 11.05 34.11 8.31
N THR A 448 11.73 34.07 9.45
CA THR A 448 13.20 34.25 9.51
C THR A 448 13.97 32.95 9.28
N GLY A 449 13.31 31.79 9.31
CA GLY A 449 13.91 30.49 9.02
C GLY A 449 14.18 30.27 7.52
N SER A 450 14.88 29.18 7.20
CA SER A 450 15.19 28.76 5.82
C SER A 450 14.11 27.88 5.17
N ASP A 451 12.97 27.69 5.85
CA ASP A 451 11.89 26.84 5.36
C ASP A 451 11.20 27.50 4.14
N PRO A 452 10.79 26.72 3.13
CA PRO A 452 10.14 27.25 1.92
C PRO A 452 8.94 28.13 2.27
N LEU A 453 8.78 29.26 1.58
CA LEU A 453 7.64 30.13 1.77
C LEU A 453 6.35 29.45 1.28
N PRO A 454 5.20 29.64 1.96
CA PRO A 454 3.92 29.20 1.45
C PRO A 454 3.41 30.09 0.32
N ASP A 455 2.37 29.63 -0.36
CA ASP A 455 1.66 30.41 -1.36
C ASP A 455 0.54 31.25 -0.74
N LEU A 456 0.00 30.81 0.41
CA LEU A 456 -1.04 31.49 1.18
C LEU A 456 -0.82 31.28 2.68
N VAL A 457 -0.95 32.35 3.46
CA VAL A 457 -0.99 32.30 4.92
C VAL A 457 -2.41 32.54 5.41
N ILE A 458 -2.87 31.69 6.31
CA ILE A 458 -4.15 31.83 7.01
C ILE A 458 -3.84 32.04 8.49
N VAL A 459 -4.35 33.10 9.08
CA VAL A 459 -4.31 33.30 10.53
C VAL A 459 -5.70 33.08 11.12
N ASP A 460 -5.78 32.27 12.18
CA ASP A 460 -7.00 32.09 12.96
C ASP A 460 -7.19 33.31 13.85
N GLY A 461 -8.03 34.25 13.42
CA GLY A 461 -8.21 35.53 14.08
C GLY A 461 -8.59 36.65 13.11
N GLY A 462 -9.28 37.64 13.68
CA GLY A 462 -9.80 38.77 12.93
C GLY A 462 -8.75 39.81 12.53
N LYS A 463 -9.22 41.04 12.32
CA LYS A 463 -8.43 42.16 11.79
C LYS A 463 -7.14 42.45 12.57
N GLY A 464 -7.13 42.22 13.89
CA GLY A 464 -5.94 42.42 14.74
C GLY A 464 -4.80 41.48 14.36
N GLN A 465 -5.08 40.18 14.35
CA GLN A 465 -4.13 39.12 14.00
C GLN A 465 -3.66 39.25 12.55
N LEU A 466 -4.58 39.57 11.62
CA LEU A 466 -4.24 39.80 10.22
C LEU A 466 -3.25 40.97 10.05
N ASN A 467 -3.50 42.10 10.73
CA ASN A 467 -2.59 43.25 10.67
C ASN A 467 -1.21 42.93 11.25
N VAL A 468 -1.15 42.10 12.30
CA VAL A 468 0.13 41.62 12.84
C VAL A 468 0.89 40.82 11.79
N ALA A 469 0.24 39.87 11.11
CA ALA A 469 0.86 39.07 10.06
C ALA A 469 1.39 39.94 8.91
N LEU A 470 0.58 40.90 8.45
CA LEU A 470 0.99 41.86 7.42
C LEU A 470 2.17 42.72 7.85
N SER A 471 2.21 43.19 9.11
CA SER A 471 3.33 43.95 9.66
C SER A 471 4.62 43.13 9.65
N VAL A 472 4.57 41.88 10.12
CA VAL A 472 5.75 41.00 10.16
C VAL A 472 6.30 40.72 8.76
N LEU A 473 5.42 40.41 7.80
CA LEU A 473 5.86 40.16 6.42
C LEU A 473 6.45 41.42 5.76
N SER A 474 5.86 42.58 6.03
CA SER A 474 6.38 43.87 5.55
C SER A 474 7.78 44.18 6.12
N GLU A 475 7.97 43.98 7.43
CA GLU A 475 9.26 44.14 8.11
C GLU A 475 10.34 43.21 7.52
N LEU A 476 9.96 41.97 7.17
CA LEU A 476 10.84 40.98 6.55
C LEU A 476 10.95 41.13 5.02
N LYS A 477 10.25 42.09 4.41
CA LYS A 477 10.18 42.34 2.96
C LYS A 477 9.71 41.13 2.15
N ILE A 478 8.83 40.31 2.72
CA ILE A 478 8.22 39.14 2.08
C ILE A 478 6.87 39.56 1.48
N LYS A 479 6.66 39.26 0.21
CA LYS A 479 5.37 39.48 -0.47
C LYS A 479 4.61 38.15 -0.54
N LEU A 480 3.47 38.07 0.12
CA LEU A 480 2.66 36.85 0.24
C LEU A 480 1.21 37.23 0.53
N ASP A 481 0.26 36.47 -0.01
CA ASP A 481 -1.15 36.66 0.31
C ASP A 481 -1.48 36.14 1.71
N VAL A 482 -2.19 36.95 2.50
CA VAL A 482 -2.57 36.62 3.88
C VAL A 482 -4.06 36.85 4.07
N ILE A 483 -4.73 35.87 4.68
CA ILE A 483 -6.13 35.99 5.09
C ILE A 483 -6.29 35.73 6.58
N GLY A 484 -7.25 36.42 7.20
CA GLY A 484 -7.72 36.14 8.56
C GLY A 484 -9.10 35.52 8.53
N LEU A 485 -9.40 34.64 9.48
CA LEU A 485 -10.71 33.98 9.66
C LEU A 485 -11.49 34.56 10.84
#